data_AF-A0A1V6LZW4-F1
#
_entry.id   AF-A0A1V6LZW4-F1
#
_cell.length_a   1.000
_cell.length_b   1.000
_cell.length_c   1.000
_cell.angle_alpha   90.00
_cell.angle_beta   90.00
_cell.angle_gamma   90.00
#
_symmetry.space_group_name_H-M   'P 1'
#
loop_
_entity.id
_entity.type
_entity.pdbx_description
1 polymer ?
#
loop_
_entity_poly.entity_id
_entity_poly.type
_entity_poly.pdbx_seq_one_letter_code
_entity_poly.pdbx_strand_id
1 'polypeptide(L)'
;MNNSAFKLRIVTPAKIMEKDITYIRLKDSTGFFGILKDHTNFLTVLVPSLCYYTSAEGKEYFLAVDEGILSVRAGSVMITSKEVFESEDAEKLAEIIENTLAKRNQEEMAFREMFEGIERSFMEKTIKLVKENP
;
A
#
# COMPACT_ATOMS: atom_id res chain seq x y z
N MET A 1 -15.77 -28.91 12.38
CA MET A 1 -14.77 -28.03 11.73
C MET A 1 -14.89 -26.67 12.38
N ASN A 2 -13.95 -26.28 13.25
CA ASN A 2 -13.98 -24.95 13.86
C ASN A 2 -13.72 -23.92 12.76
N ASN A 3 -14.68 -23.04 12.51
CA ASN A 3 -14.53 -21.97 11.53
C ASN A 3 -13.68 -20.84 12.14
N SER A 4 -12.37 -21.05 12.13
CA SER A 4 -11.36 -20.13 12.65
C SER A 4 -11.14 -18.91 11.75
N ALA A 5 -11.81 -18.85 10.59
CA ALA A 5 -11.62 -17.77 9.64
C ALA A 5 -12.22 -16.45 10.15
N PHE A 6 -11.58 -15.35 9.73
CA PHE A 6 -12.03 -13.98 9.91
C PHE A 6 -11.68 -13.15 8.67
N LYS A 7 -12.33 -11.98 8.55
CA LYS A 7 -12.17 -11.09 7.39
C LYS A 7 -10.92 -10.23 7.55
N LEU A 8 -10.05 -10.28 6.53
CA LEU A 8 -9.01 -9.30 6.29
C LEU A 8 -9.45 -8.39 5.15
N ARG A 9 -9.37 -7.07 5.37
CA ARG A 9 -9.63 -6.06 4.37
C ARG A 9 -8.39 -5.19 4.18
N ILE A 10 -7.91 -5.10 2.94
CA ILE A 10 -6.76 -4.28 2.58
C ILE A 10 -7.28 -3.14 1.72
N VAL A 11 -7.08 -1.91 2.18
CA VAL A 11 -7.56 -0.68 1.55
C VAL A 11 -6.36 0.14 1.13
N THR A 12 -6.24 0.38 -0.18
CA THR A 12 -5.30 1.33 -0.76
C THR A 12 -6.06 2.34 -1.62
N PRO A 13 -5.45 3.47 -2.01
CA PRO A 13 -6.07 4.40 -2.95
C PRO A 13 -6.44 3.75 -4.30
N ALA A 14 -5.69 2.73 -4.72
CA ALA A 14 -5.91 2.05 -6.00
C ALA A 14 -7.02 0.99 -5.96
N LYS A 15 -7.20 0.31 -4.82
CA LYS A 15 -8.15 -0.82 -4.72
C LYS A 15 -8.49 -1.19 -3.29
N ILE A 16 -9.58 -1.94 -3.15
CA ILE A 16 -9.96 -2.63 -1.91
C ILE A 16 -9.93 -4.13 -2.18
N MET A 17 -9.30 -4.89 -1.30
CA MET A 17 -9.26 -6.35 -1.34
C MET A 17 -9.84 -6.92 -0.05
N GLU A 18 -10.64 -7.98 -0.15
CA GLU A 18 -11.18 -8.71 0.99
C GLU A 18 -10.82 -10.19 0.89
N LYS A 19 -10.41 -10.77 2.01
CA LYS A 19 -9.94 -12.16 2.11
C LYS A 19 -10.50 -12.80 3.37
N ASP A 20 -10.78 -14.10 3.30
CA ASP A 20 -10.99 -14.93 4.49
C ASP A 20 -9.66 -15.56 4.90
N ILE A 21 -9.21 -15.25 6.12
CA ILE A 21 -7.91 -15.66 6.65
C ILE A 21 -8.05 -16.29 8.03
N THR A 22 -7.06 -17.06 8.44
CA THR A 22 -7.01 -17.70 9.78
C THR A 22 -5.96 -17.06 10.69
N TYR A 23 -4.99 -16.36 10.12
CA TYR A 23 -3.90 -15.71 10.84
C TYR A 23 -3.29 -14.61 9.98
N ILE A 24 -2.78 -13.54 10.60
CA ILE A 24 -1.93 -12.54 9.95
C ILE A 24 -0.84 -12.07 10.91
N ARG A 25 0.40 -12.00 10.43
CA ARG A 25 1.54 -11.40 11.13
C ARG A 25 1.88 -10.06 10.51
N LEU A 26 2.04 -9.05 11.35
CA LEU A 26 2.32 -7.66 10.97
C LEU A 26 3.43 -7.06 11.85
N LYS A 27 3.88 -5.85 11.51
CA LYS A 27 4.89 -5.12 12.27
C LYS A 27 4.46 -3.67 12.51
N ASP A 28 4.63 -3.23 13.74
CA ASP A 28 4.59 -1.81 14.12
C ASP A 28 5.95 -1.38 14.71
N SER A 29 6.00 -0.16 15.24
CA SER A 29 7.21 0.40 15.85
C SER A 29 7.75 -0.41 17.04
N THR A 30 6.93 -1.24 17.68
CA THR A 30 7.32 -2.05 18.86
C THR A 30 7.89 -3.41 18.45
N GLY A 31 7.57 -3.89 17.25
CA GLY A 31 8.02 -5.17 16.74
C GLY A 31 6.95 -5.90 15.94
N PHE A 32 7.14 -7.21 15.80
CA PHE A 32 6.17 -8.07 15.12
C PHE A 32 5.08 -8.54 16.08
N PHE A 33 3.85 -8.59 15.57
CA PHE A 33 2.70 -9.13 16.29
C PHE A 33 1.82 -9.96 15.33
N GLY A 34 0.93 -10.77 15.89
CA GLY A 34 0.04 -11.63 15.13
C GLY A 34 -1.40 -11.47 15.57
N ILE A 35 -2.33 -11.56 14.62
CA ILE A 35 -3.76 -11.52 14.85
C ILE A 35 -4.38 -12.87 14.48
N LEU A 36 -5.15 -13.42 15.41
CA LEU A 36 -6.00 -14.60 15.24
C LEU A 36 -7.47 -14.20 15.36
N LYS A 37 -8.38 -15.15 15.13
CA LYS A 37 -9.80 -14.97 15.39
C LYS A 37 -10.02 -14.51 16.84
N ASP A 38 -11.02 -13.64 17.04
CA ASP A 38 -11.44 -13.13 18.34
C ASP A 38 -10.37 -12.31 19.09
N HIS A 39 -9.33 -11.84 18.39
CA HIS A 39 -8.44 -10.83 18.92
C HIS A 39 -9.22 -9.58 19.34
N THR A 40 -8.87 -9.01 20.49
CA THR A 40 -9.49 -7.79 21.00
C THR A 40 -9.38 -6.63 20.00
N ASN A 41 -10.23 -5.63 20.16
CA ASN A 41 -10.12 -4.41 19.34
C ASN A 41 -8.71 -3.82 19.50
N PHE A 42 -8.08 -3.51 18.37
CA PHE A 42 -6.68 -3.09 18.32
C PHE A 42 -6.49 -2.05 17.22
N LEU A 43 -5.65 -1.06 17.47
CA LEU A 43 -5.34 0.01 16.52
C LEU A 43 -3.86 0.34 16.66
N THR A 44 -3.12 0.27 15.57
CA THR A 44 -1.69 0.63 15.57
C THR A 44 -1.28 1.19 14.21
N VAL A 45 -0.14 1.88 14.21
CA VAL A 45 0.52 2.38 12.99
C VAL A 45 1.50 1.31 12.52
N LEU A 46 1.33 0.86 11.29
CA LEU A 46 2.22 -0.10 10.64
C LEU A 46 3.46 0.62 10.13
N VAL A 47 4.59 -0.08 10.21
CA VAL A 47 5.86 0.35 9.60
C VAL A 47 6.13 -0.47 8.34
N PRO A 48 6.88 0.07 7.36
CA PRO A 48 7.28 -0.67 6.17
C PRO A 48 7.91 -2.02 6.53
N SER A 49 7.30 -3.12 6.07
CA SER A 49 7.71 -4.45 6.48
C SER A 49 7.19 -5.56 5.57
N LEU A 50 7.94 -6.68 5.56
CA LEU A 50 7.48 -7.95 5.00
C LEU A 50 6.71 -8.72 6.07
N CYS A 51 5.48 -9.05 5.74
CA CYS A 51 4.45 -9.64 6.57
C CYS A 51 3.86 -10.86 5.87
N TYR A 52 2.96 -11.59 6.51
CA TYR A 52 2.24 -12.68 5.85
C TYR A 52 0.91 -12.96 6.51
N TYR A 53 0.00 -13.58 5.77
CA TYR A 53 -1.23 -14.15 6.31
C TYR A 53 -1.42 -15.60 5.84
N THR A 54 -2.22 -16.34 6.58
CA THR A 54 -2.65 -17.69 6.21
C THR A 54 -4.11 -17.64 5.78
N SER A 55 -4.42 -18.08 4.55
CA SER A 55 -5.79 -18.09 4.03
C SER A 55 -6.68 -19.07 4.79
N ALA A 56 -8.00 -18.99 4.58
CA ALA A 56 -8.95 -19.99 5.07
C ALA A 56 -8.65 -21.41 4.57
N GLU A 57 -7.95 -21.55 3.45
CA GLU A 57 -7.51 -22.82 2.85
C GLU A 57 -6.16 -23.31 3.42
N GLY A 58 -5.54 -22.57 4.33
CA GLY A 58 -4.26 -22.93 4.95
C GLY A 58 -3.03 -22.53 4.15
N LYS A 59 -3.18 -21.73 3.08
CA LYS A 59 -2.07 -21.28 2.24
C LYS A 59 -1.48 -19.97 2.75
N GLU A 60 -0.17 -19.85 2.77
CA GLU A 60 0.52 -18.62 3.15
C GLU A 60 0.69 -17.66 1.98
N TYR A 61 0.49 -16.38 2.25
CA TYR A 61 0.72 -15.28 1.32
C TYR A 61 1.58 -14.23 2.00
N PHE A 62 2.64 -13.82 1.34
CA PHE A 62 3.49 -12.71 1.74
C PHE A 62 2.82 -11.38 1.40
N LEU A 63 2.96 -10.43 2.32
CA LEU A 63 2.51 -9.06 2.17
C LEU A 63 3.70 -8.12 2.35
N ALA A 64 3.94 -7.25 1.38
CA ALA A 64 4.79 -6.08 1.60
C ALA A 64 3.85 -4.92 1.87
N VAL A 65 3.88 -4.45 3.12
CA VAL A 65 3.06 -3.34 3.58
C VAL A 65 3.99 -2.14 3.72
N ASP A 66 3.61 -1.02 3.12
CA ASP A 66 4.25 0.27 3.37
C ASP A 66 3.88 0.78 4.78
N GLU A 67 4.04 2.07 5.06
CA GLU A 67 3.42 2.68 6.23
C GLU A 67 1.88 2.66 6.14
N GLY A 68 1.20 2.60 7.29
CA GLY A 68 -0.25 2.59 7.29
C GLY A 68 -0.87 2.44 8.67
N ILE A 69 -2.16 2.14 8.70
CA ILE A 69 -2.92 1.91 9.93
C ILE A 69 -3.53 0.52 9.87
N LEU A 70 -3.35 -0.24 10.95
CA LEU A 70 -4.10 -1.46 11.20
C LEU A 70 -5.22 -1.18 12.19
N SER A 71 -6.43 -1.64 11.89
CA SER A 71 -7.51 -1.70 12.88
C SER A 71 -8.12 -3.09 12.95
N VAL A 72 -8.30 -3.60 14.16
CA VAL A 72 -9.12 -4.78 14.47
C VAL A 72 -10.40 -4.29 15.13
N ARG A 73 -11.55 -4.57 14.51
CA ARG A 73 -12.87 -4.21 15.03
C ARG A 73 -13.89 -5.30 14.74
N ALA A 74 -14.66 -5.67 15.76
CA ALA A 74 -15.75 -6.66 15.66
C ALA A 74 -15.32 -7.96 14.95
N GLY A 75 -14.13 -8.48 15.29
CA GLY A 75 -13.61 -9.72 14.71
C GLY A 75 -13.12 -9.60 13.26
N SER A 76 -12.98 -8.38 12.72
CA SER A 76 -12.42 -8.12 11.39
C SER A 76 -11.13 -7.31 11.49
N VAL A 77 -10.21 -7.55 10.56
CA VAL A 77 -8.94 -6.84 10.46
C VAL A 77 -8.95 -5.98 9.20
N MET A 78 -8.55 -4.72 9.32
CA MET A 78 -8.39 -3.80 8.21
C MET A 78 -7.00 -3.19 8.21
N ILE A 79 -6.33 -3.25 7.06
CA ILE A 79 -5.08 -2.54 6.77
C ILE A 79 -5.43 -1.40 5.83
N THR A 80 -5.09 -0.17 6.19
CA THR A 80 -5.17 0.99 5.31
C THR A 80 -3.77 1.54 5.10
N SER A 81 -3.29 1.49 3.86
CA SER A 81 -1.93 1.90 3.51
C SER A 81 -1.91 2.48 2.10
N LYS A 82 -0.89 3.26 1.77
CA LYS A 82 -0.69 3.79 0.42
C LYS A 82 -0.52 2.66 -0.58
N GLU A 83 0.30 1.67 -0.24
CA GLU A 83 0.60 0.53 -1.10
C GLU A 83 0.71 -0.75 -0.26
N VAL A 84 0.10 -1.81 -0.79
CA VAL A 84 0.25 -3.16 -0.26
C VAL A 84 0.39 -4.09 -1.45
N PHE A 85 1.46 -4.88 -1.44
CA PHE A 85 1.73 -5.91 -2.43
C PHE A 85 1.52 -7.28 -1.80
N GLU A 86 1.00 -8.22 -2.57
CA GLU A 86 0.67 -9.58 -2.13
C GLU A 86 1.22 -10.58 -3.15
N SER A 87 1.83 -11.66 -2.66
CA SER A 87 2.24 -12.80 -3.47
C SER A 87 2.35 -14.04 -2.60
N GLU A 88 2.15 -15.22 -3.19
CA GLU A 88 2.42 -16.51 -2.54
C GLU A 88 3.92 -16.81 -2.44
N ASP A 89 4.73 -16.02 -3.13
CA ASP A 89 6.16 -16.20 -3.32
C ASP A 89 6.87 -14.87 -3.04
N ALA A 90 7.83 -14.89 -2.13
CA ALA A 90 8.55 -13.70 -1.69
C ALA A 90 9.48 -13.13 -2.76
N GLU A 91 10.04 -13.96 -3.64
CA GLU A 91 10.91 -13.51 -4.75
C GLU A 91 10.05 -12.76 -5.78
N LYS A 92 8.90 -13.34 -6.15
CA LYS A 92 7.93 -12.65 -7.02
C LYS A 92 7.43 -11.35 -6.39
N LEU A 93 7.25 -11.33 -5.07
CA LEU A 93 6.85 -10.12 -4.37
C LEU A 93 7.90 -9.01 -4.51
N ALA A 94 9.18 -9.35 -4.36
CA ALA A 94 10.28 -8.42 -4.58
C ALA A 94 10.28 -7.89 -6.02
N GLU A 95 10.14 -8.76 -7.02
CA GLU A 95 10.04 -8.35 -8.43
C GLU A 95 8.85 -7.41 -8.68
N ILE A 96 7.68 -7.67 -8.11
CA ILE A 96 6.50 -6.81 -8.23
C ILE A 96 6.79 -5.41 -7.67
N ILE A 97 7.44 -5.35 -6.50
CA ILE A 97 7.78 -4.09 -5.83
C ILE A 97 8.79 -3.32 -6.68
N GLU A 98 9.89 -3.95 -7.10
CA GLU A 98 10.93 -3.30 -7.90
C GLU A 98 10.36 -2.72 -9.21
N ASN A 99 9.56 -3.50 -9.94
CA ASN A 99 8.93 -3.05 -11.18
C ASN A 99 7.96 -1.88 -10.94
N THR A 100 7.18 -1.94 -9.86
CA THR A 100 6.24 -0.86 -9.52
C THR A 100 6.97 0.43 -9.18
N LEU A 101 8.03 0.35 -8.39
CA LEU A 101 8.84 1.51 -8.01
C LEU A 101 9.56 2.10 -9.23
N ALA A 102 10.14 1.26 -10.09
CA ALA A 102 10.79 1.70 -11.32
C ALA A 102 9.81 2.44 -12.24
N LYS A 103 8.62 1.88 -12.44
CA LYS A 103 7.57 2.51 -13.26
C LYS A 103 7.12 3.86 -12.68
N ARG A 104 6.87 3.92 -11.37
CA ARG A 104 6.49 5.17 -10.69
C ARG A 104 7.56 6.24 -10.84
N ASN A 105 8.83 5.89 -10.67
CA ASN A 105 9.93 6.84 -10.84
C ASN A 105 10.00 7.38 -12.28
N GLN A 106 9.78 6.54 -13.29
CA GLN A 106 9.72 6.98 -14.69
C GLN A 106 8.55 7.94 -14.94
N GLU A 107 7.36 7.64 -14.42
CA GLU A 107 6.18 8.50 -14.53
C GLU A 107 6.39 9.86 -13.83
N GLU A 108 6.99 9.86 -12.63
CA GLU A 108 7.32 11.08 -11.90
C GLU A 108 8.36 11.93 -12.63
N MET A 109 9.39 11.32 -13.22
CA MET A 109 10.39 12.03 -14.02
C MET A 109 9.77 12.66 -15.26
N ALA A 110 8.98 11.89 -16.02
CA ALA A 110 8.30 12.39 -17.22
C ALA A 110 7.33 13.54 -16.89
N PHE A 111 6.60 13.45 -15.78
CA PHE A 111 5.70 14.52 -15.32
C PHE A 111 6.48 15.80 -14.98
N ARG A 112 7.61 15.69 -14.28
CA ARG A 112 8.47 16.84 -13.96
C ARG A 112 8.99 17.54 -15.21
N GLU A 113 9.53 16.78 -16.17
CA GLU A 113 10.03 17.34 -17.43
C GLU A 113 8.91 18.05 -18.22
N MET A 114 7.72 17.45 -18.29
CA MET A 114 6.55 18.07 -18.92
C MET A 114 6.18 19.38 -18.21
N PHE A 115 6.17 19.37 -16.87
CA PHE A 115 5.79 20.53 -16.07
C PHE A 115 6.78 21.69 -16.23
N GLU A 116 8.10 21.43 -16.23
CA GLU A 116 9.13 22.43 -16.50
C GLU A 116 8.96 23.08 -17.88
N GLY A 117 8.60 22.29 -18.90
CA GLY A 117 8.29 22.79 -20.24
C GLY A 117 7.06 23.71 -20.28
N ILE A 118 6.02 23.36 -19.52
CA ILE A 118 4.81 24.19 -19.34
C ILE A 118 5.16 25.51 -18.65
N GLU A 119 5.92 25.47 -17.55
CA GLU A 119 6.34 26.67 -16.82
C GLU A 119 7.14 27.63 -17.70
N ARG A 120 8.10 27.11 -18.48
CA ARG A 120 8.87 27.93 -19.43
C ARG A 120 7.98 28.59 -20.47
N SER A 121 7.11 27.81 -21.11
CA SER A 121 6.19 28.31 -22.15
C SER A 121 5.23 29.37 -21.61
N PHE A 122 4.81 29.22 -20.36
CA PHE A 122 3.97 30.18 -19.66
C PHE A 122 4.70 31.51 -19.42
N MET A 123 5.95 31.46 -18.94
CA MET A 123 6.78 32.66 -18.75
C MET A 123 7.02 33.41 -20.06
N GLU A 124 7.35 32.71 -21.14
CA GLU A 124 7.57 33.31 -22.46
C GLU A 124 6.33 34.04 -22.98
N LYS A 125 5.16 33.41 -22.90
CA LYS A 125 3.88 34.04 -23.28
C LYS A 125 3.56 35.26 -22.42
N THR A 126 3.78 35.17 -21.11
CA THR A 126 3.52 36.28 -20.18
C THR A 126 4.41 37.48 -20.48
N ILE A 127 5.70 37.27 -20.72
CA ILE A 127 6.63 38.34 -21.11
C ILE A 127 6.21 38.98 -22.44
N LYS A 128 5.76 38.18 -23.40
CA LYS A 128 5.28 38.70 -24.69
C LYS A 128 4.03 39.57 -24.53
N LEU A 129 3.06 39.14 -23.73
CA LEU A 129 1.84 39.90 -23.42
C LEU A 129 2.13 41.25 -22.74
N VAL A 130 3.10 41.29 -21.83
CA VAL A 130 3.52 42.53 -21.15
C VAL A 130 4.27 43.48 -22.09
N LYS A 131 4.98 42.96 -23.10
CA LYS A 131 5.68 43.80 -24.10
C LYS A 131 4.76 44.34 -25.19
N GLU A 132 3.64 43.68 -25.46
CA GLU A 132 2.70 44.07 -26.52
C GLU A 132 1.58 45.03 -26.06
N ASN A 133 1.47 45.31 -24.75
CA ASN A 133 0.67 46.41 -24.19
C ASN A 133 1.57 47.33 -23.33
N PRO A 134 2.03 48.48 -23.84
CA PRO A 134 2.80 49.45 -23.06
C PRO A 134 1.98 50.15 -21.97
#